data_AF-A0A1H0T4N2-F1
#
_entry.id   AF-A0A1H0T4N2-F1
#
_cell.length_a   1.000
_cell.length_b   1.000
_cell.length_c   1.000
_cell.angle_alpha   90.00
_cell.angle_beta   90.00
_cell.angle_gamma   90.00
#
_symmetry.space_group_name_H-M   'P 1'
#
loop_
_entity.id
_entity.type
_entity.pdbx_description
1 polymer ?
#
loop_
_entity_poly.entity_id
_entity_poly.type
_entity_poly.pdbx_seq_one_letter_code
_entity_poly.pdbx_strand_id
1 'polypeptide(L)'
;MSHFKLLCGTILILMLITGCSPTYFYNDQSFSDPDVAYEEQHKHLENIIEQITPIIKPLYKDALVILPDYAAINNKSVKKTRLSSPEIVEYVSRTTQADLQFMVNSLKKYNLFKQLTIKESGNPQKTAIGKVDRYDAVIFYKLHNVNDQNWQLITQKTPHPIDLLIDETKEAGIVRTQQWLKDLQSALNKY
;
A
#
# COMPACT_ATOMS: atom_id res chain seq x y z
N MET A 1 -63.62 -30.25 26.03
CA MET A 1 -63.54 -28.94 25.34
C MET A 1 -62.08 -28.60 25.15
N SER A 2 -61.72 -28.50 23.88
CA SER A 2 -60.39 -28.23 23.34
C SER A 2 -60.10 -26.73 23.35
N HIS A 3 -58.83 -26.40 23.13
CA HIS A 3 -58.26 -25.08 22.80
C HIS A 3 -57.80 -24.21 23.98
N PHE A 4 -56.51 -24.30 24.32
CA PHE A 4 -55.59 -23.15 24.28
C PHE A 4 -54.13 -23.63 24.39
N LYS A 5 -53.65 -24.30 23.34
CA LYS A 5 -52.22 -24.41 23.02
C LYS A 5 -52.04 -23.66 21.71
N LEU A 6 -51.32 -22.55 21.71
CA LEU A 6 -50.59 -21.91 20.61
C LEU A 6 -50.49 -20.41 20.93
N LEU A 7 -49.37 -20.00 21.54
CA LEU A 7 -48.83 -18.63 21.48
C LEU A 7 -47.50 -18.61 22.23
N CYS A 8 -46.56 -19.45 21.80
CA CYS A 8 -45.19 -19.45 22.33
C CYS A 8 -44.17 -19.89 21.26
N GLY A 9 -44.50 -19.65 19.98
CA GLY A 9 -43.79 -20.27 18.84
C GLY A 9 -43.58 -19.36 17.63
N THR A 10 -43.64 -18.04 17.79
CA THR A 10 -43.43 -17.08 16.68
C THR A 10 -42.73 -15.79 17.10
N ILE A 11 -41.93 -15.81 18.18
CA ILE A 11 -41.02 -14.72 18.56
C ILE A 11 -39.67 -15.33 19.00
N LEU A 12 -39.08 -16.19 18.16
CA LEU A 12 -37.71 -16.70 18.41
C LEU A 12 -36.92 -17.00 17.13
N ILE A 13 -37.40 -16.54 15.96
CA ILE A 13 -36.73 -16.72 14.66
C ILE A 13 -36.73 -15.38 13.89
N LEU A 14 -36.45 -14.28 14.59
CA LEU A 14 -36.14 -13.00 13.93
C LEU A 14 -34.81 -12.39 14.37
N MET A 15 -34.07 -13.04 15.28
CA MET A 15 -32.75 -12.57 15.76
C MET A 15 -31.56 -13.37 15.20
N LEU A 16 -31.77 -14.30 14.26
CA LEU A 16 -30.71 -15.14 13.69
C LEU A 16 -30.36 -14.80 12.22
N ILE A 17 -30.82 -13.66 11.71
CA ILE A 17 -30.51 -13.20 10.34
C ILE A 17 -29.85 -11.81 10.31
N THR A 18 -29.31 -11.33 11.43
CA THR A 18 -28.25 -10.31 11.36
C THR A 18 -26.96 -11.05 11.03
N GLY A 19 -26.81 -11.46 9.76
CA GLY A 19 -25.52 -11.90 9.25
C GLY A 19 -24.50 -10.83 9.61
N CYS A 20 -23.34 -11.23 10.14
CA CYS A 20 -22.20 -10.32 10.26
C CYS A 20 -21.87 -9.82 8.86
N SER A 21 -22.44 -8.69 8.46
CA SER A 21 -22.00 -7.98 7.27
C SER A 21 -20.53 -7.65 7.48
N PRO A 22 -19.65 -7.93 6.50
CA PRO A 22 -18.27 -7.48 6.60
C PRO A 22 -18.27 -5.97 6.84
N THR A 23 -17.41 -5.54 7.75
CA THR A 23 -17.17 -4.12 8.03
C THR A 23 -15.76 -3.81 7.58
N TYR A 24 -15.63 -2.80 6.75
CA TYR A 24 -14.36 -2.34 6.20
C TYR A 24 -13.84 -1.20 7.05
N PHE A 25 -12.54 -1.18 7.31
CA PHE A 25 -11.94 -0.19 8.20
C PHE A 25 -10.89 0.63 7.47
N TYR A 26 -10.88 1.92 7.72
CA TYR A 26 -9.82 2.84 7.35
C TYR A 26 -9.73 3.98 8.38
N ASN A 27 -8.52 4.27 8.88
CA ASN A 27 -8.23 5.36 9.82
C ASN A 27 -9.22 5.46 11.01
N ASP A 28 -9.39 4.34 11.73
CA ASP A 28 -10.33 4.19 12.86
C ASP A 28 -11.83 4.40 12.53
N GLN A 29 -12.18 4.54 11.25
CA GLN A 29 -13.55 4.59 10.77
C GLN A 29 -13.98 3.26 10.17
N SER A 30 -15.24 2.91 10.39
CA SER A 30 -15.89 1.70 9.86
C SER A 30 -16.88 2.04 8.76
N PHE A 31 -16.86 1.25 7.68
CA PHE A 31 -17.71 1.41 6.51
C PHE A 31 -18.40 0.07 6.21
N SER A 32 -19.67 0.14 5.78
CA SER A 32 -20.42 -1.02 5.29
C SER A 32 -20.13 -1.36 3.84
N ASP A 33 -19.49 -0.46 3.11
CA ASP A 33 -19.19 -0.57 1.68
C ASP A 33 -17.66 -0.45 1.47
N PRO A 34 -17.02 -1.45 0.82
CA PRO A 34 -15.58 -1.42 0.58
C PRO A 34 -15.14 -0.29 -0.35
N ASP A 35 -15.98 0.12 -1.31
CA ASP A 35 -15.65 1.20 -2.25
C ASP A 35 -15.62 2.55 -1.52
N VAL A 36 -16.54 2.77 -0.58
CA VAL A 36 -16.53 3.99 0.26
C VAL A 36 -15.28 4.06 1.13
N ALA A 37 -14.90 2.95 1.78
CA ALA A 37 -13.67 2.90 2.57
C ALA A 37 -12.42 3.17 1.72
N TYR A 38 -12.39 2.63 0.50
CA TYR A 38 -11.31 2.85 -0.46
C TYR A 38 -11.25 4.30 -0.96
N GLU A 39 -12.39 4.93 -1.24
CA GLU A 39 -12.44 6.36 -1.61
C GLU A 39 -11.94 7.27 -0.48
N GLU A 40 -12.32 6.99 0.77
CA GLU A 40 -11.82 7.74 1.93
C GLU A 40 -10.31 7.57 2.12
N GLN A 41 -9.76 6.38 1.84
CA GLN A 41 -8.32 6.18 1.75
C GLN A 41 -7.69 7.08 0.70
N HIS A 42 -8.20 7.07 -0.53
CA HIS A 42 -7.65 7.88 -1.63
C HIS A 42 -7.64 9.36 -1.29
N LYS A 43 -8.76 9.91 -0.82
CA LYS A 43 -8.85 11.32 -0.41
C LYS A 43 -7.83 11.67 0.66
N HIS A 44 -7.68 10.80 1.67
CA HIS A 44 -6.70 11.03 2.73
C HIS A 44 -5.25 11.00 2.21
N LEU A 45 -4.91 10.04 1.35
CA LEU A 45 -3.58 9.93 0.74
C LEU A 45 -3.27 11.12 -0.18
N GLU A 46 -4.24 11.60 -0.95
CA GLU A 46 -4.09 12.82 -1.76
C GLU A 46 -3.83 14.05 -0.90
N ASN A 47 -4.58 14.24 0.18
CA ASN A 47 -4.36 15.32 1.13
C ASN A 47 -2.95 15.28 1.77
N ILE A 48 -2.41 14.08 2.03
CA ILE A 48 -1.02 13.94 2.50
C ILE A 48 -0.03 14.39 1.41
N ILE A 49 -0.24 13.99 0.15
CA ILE A 49 0.63 14.39 -0.96
C ILE A 49 0.67 15.91 -1.12
N GLU A 50 -0.46 16.59 -0.95
CA GLU A 50 -0.53 18.06 -1.06
C GLU A 50 0.35 18.78 -0.04
N GLN A 51 0.52 18.19 1.15
CA GLN A 51 1.34 18.72 2.24
C GLN A 51 2.85 18.49 2.06
N ILE A 52 3.25 17.65 1.11
CA ILE A 52 4.67 17.38 0.86
C ILE A 52 5.34 18.64 0.30
N THR A 53 6.36 19.11 1.03
CA THR A 53 7.21 20.21 0.57
C THR A 53 8.17 19.71 -0.51
N PRO A 54 8.05 20.17 -1.77
CA PRO A 54 8.95 19.76 -2.84
C PRO A 54 10.35 20.34 -2.64
N ILE A 55 11.38 19.64 -3.11
CA ILE A 55 12.68 20.27 -3.30
C ILE A 55 12.65 21.15 -4.56
N ILE A 56 13.25 22.34 -4.46
CA ILE A 56 13.19 23.34 -5.54
C ILE A 56 13.94 22.86 -6.79
N LYS A 57 15.09 22.22 -6.60
CA LYS A 57 15.93 21.71 -7.67
C LYS A 57 16.16 20.21 -7.49
N PRO A 58 15.85 19.38 -8.50
CA PRO A 58 16.17 17.96 -8.45
C PRO A 58 17.66 17.74 -8.20
N LEU A 59 17.98 16.78 -7.33
CA LEU A 59 19.35 16.42 -6.97
C LEU A 59 19.92 15.34 -7.90
N TYR A 60 19.03 14.52 -8.47
CA TYR A 60 19.36 13.41 -9.35
C TYR A 60 18.64 13.56 -10.69
N LYS A 61 19.15 12.91 -11.73
CA LYS A 61 18.57 12.92 -13.08
C LYS A 61 17.40 11.94 -13.13
N ASP A 62 17.67 10.65 -13.23
CA ASP A 62 16.68 9.66 -13.62
C ASP A 62 16.59 8.54 -12.58
N ALA A 63 15.38 8.20 -12.17
CA ALA A 63 15.14 6.98 -11.40
C ALA A 63 14.06 6.10 -12.02
N LEU A 64 14.22 4.79 -11.85
CA LEU A 64 13.23 3.79 -12.16
C LEU A 64 12.56 3.33 -10.86
N VAL A 65 11.24 3.45 -10.80
CA VAL A 65 10.42 2.91 -9.72
C VAL A 65 9.66 1.69 -10.22
N ILE A 66 9.81 0.55 -9.54
CA ILE A 66 9.15 -0.71 -9.92
C ILE A 66 8.20 -1.16 -8.82
N LEU A 67 6.91 -1.20 -9.14
CA LEU A 67 5.86 -1.68 -8.26
C LEU A 67 5.48 -3.13 -8.62
N PRO A 68 5.00 -3.93 -7.66
CA PRO A 68 4.27 -5.15 -7.97
C PRO A 68 3.01 -4.80 -8.77
N ASP A 69 2.70 -5.61 -9.79
CA ASP A 69 1.39 -5.53 -10.44
C ASP A 69 0.27 -6.03 -9.51
N TYR A 70 -0.98 -5.71 -9.85
CA TYR A 70 -2.15 -6.09 -9.06
C TYR A 70 -2.22 -7.62 -8.83
N ALA A 71 -1.86 -8.42 -9.83
CA ALA A 71 -1.85 -9.88 -9.71
C ALA A 71 -0.82 -10.37 -8.68
N ALA A 72 0.36 -9.77 -8.61
CA ALA A 72 1.36 -10.07 -7.59
C ALA A 72 0.88 -9.66 -6.20
N ILE A 73 0.27 -8.48 -6.06
CA ILE A 73 -0.33 -8.01 -4.80
C ILE A 73 -1.37 -9.03 -4.33
N ASN A 74 -2.39 -9.31 -5.14
CA ASN A 74 -3.47 -10.24 -4.79
C ASN A 74 -2.95 -11.63 -4.37
N ASN A 75 -1.88 -12.11 -5.00
CA ASN A 75 -1.35 -13.45 -4.73
C ASN A 75 -0.35 -13.52 -3.58
N LYS A 76 0.36 -12.44 -3.26
CA LYS A 76 1.51 -12.49 -2.34
C LYS A 76 1.39 -11.56 -1.13
N SER A 77 0.70 -10.43 -1.22
CA SER A 77 0.60 -9.48 -0.11
C SER A 77 -0.59 -9.77 0.81
N VAL A 78 -1.59 -10.52 0.35
CA VAL A 78 -2.79 -10.84 1.13
C VAL A 78 -2.70 -12.25 1.71
N LYS A 79 -2.73 -12.36 3.05
CA LYS A 79 -2.83 -13.66 3.73
C LYS A 79 -4.23 -14.24 3.52
N LYS A 80 -4.34 -15.21 2.60
CA LYS A 80 -5.60 -15.91 2.33
C LYS A 80 -5.79 -17.01 3.38
N THR A 81 -6.85 -16.91 4.17
CA THR A 81 -7.29 -17.98 5.09
C THR A 81 -8.52 -18.67 4.51
N ARG A 82 -8.94 -19.81 5.08
CA ARG A 82 -10.17 -20.50 4.65
C ARG A 82 -11.44 -19.65 4.79
N LEU A 83 -11.39 -18.56 5.56
CA LEU A 83 -12.51 -17.67 5.83
C LEU A 83 -12.45 -16.35 5.05
N SER A 84 -11.39 -16.13 4.26
CA SER A 84 -11.23 -14.91 3.47
C SER A 84 -12.16 -14.94 2.26
N SER A 85 -13.20 -14.09 2.24
CA SER A 85 -14.04 -13.94 1.06
C SER A 85 -13.26 -13.28 -0.10
N PRO A 86 -13.61 -13.55 -1.37
CA PRO A 86 -13.00 -12.90 -2.52
C PRO A 86 -13.06 -11.36 -2.44
N GLU A 87 -14.17 -10.82 -1.96
CA GLU A 87 -14.41 -9.38 -1.77
C GLU A 87 -13.41 -8.75 -0.78
N ILE A 88 -13.15 -9.40 0.36
CA ILE A 88 -12.15 -8.92 1.33
C ILE A 88 -10.74 -8.95 0.72
N VAL A 89 -10.40 -10.01 -0.02
CA VAL A 89 -9.10 -10.13 -0.68
C VAL A 89 -8.93 -9.03 -1.73
N GLU A 90 -9.97 -8.74 -2.50
CA GLU A 90 -9.98 -7.66 -3.49
C GLU A 90 -9.83 -6.29 -2.84
N TYR A 91 -10.59 -6.00 -1.79
CA TYR A 91 -10.47 -4.75 -1.01
C TYR A 91 -9.03 -4.55 -0.52
N VAL A 92 -8.46 -5.53 0.19
CA VAL A 92 -7.08 -5.42 0.71
C VAL A 92 -6.05 -5.28 -0.42
N SER A 93 -6.27 -5.93 -1.56
CA SER A 93 -5.37 -5.80 -2.72
C SER A 93 -5.43 -4.39 -3.31
N ARG A 94 -6.63 -3.81 -3.44
CA ARG A 94 -6.83 -2.44 -3.94
C ARG A 94 -6.21 -1.41 -2.99
N THR A 95 -6.45 -1.53 -1.69
CA THR A 95 -5.88 -0.61 -0.69
C THR A 95 -4.36 -0.69 -0.67
N THR A 96 -3.77 -1.90 -0.77
CA THR A 96 -2.31 -2.08 -0.89
C THR A 96 -1.77 -1.41 -2.15
N GLN A 97 -2.44 -1.57 -3.30
CA GLN A 97 -2.01 -0.92 -4.54
C GLN A 97 -2.06 0.61 -4.42
N ALA A 98 -3.10 1.14 -3.78
CA ALA A 98 -3.22 2.57 -3.50
C ALA A 98 -2.09 3.09 -2.62
N ASP A 99 -1.72 2.38 -1.55
CA ASP A 99 -0.59 2.77 -0.68
C ASP A 99 0.75 2.78 -1.44
N LEU A 100 1.00 1.79 -2.29
CA LEU A 100 2.21 1.75 -3.11
C LEU A 100 2.24 2.90 -4.12
N GLN A 101 1.12 3.19 -4.77
CA GLN A 101 1.00 4.29 -5.71
C GLN A 101 1.13 5.66 -5.01
N PHE A 102 0.62 5.78 -3.79
CA PHE A 102 0.80 6.95 -2.93
C PHE A 102 2.26 7.24 -2.65
N MET A 103 3.08 6.24 -2.33
CA MET A 103 4.52 6.43 -2.12
C MET A 103 5.23 6.92 -3.39
N VAL A 104 4.84 6.40 -4.57
CA VAL A 104 5.37 6.87 -5.85
C VAL A 104 4.96 8.31 -6.15
N ASN A 105 3.70 8.67 -5.88
CA ASN A 105 3.21 10.03 -6.09
C ASN A 105 3.84 11.01 -5.08
N SER A 106 4.09 10.56 -3.86
CA SER A 106 4.87 11.29 -2.86
C SER A 106 6.30 11.56 -3.34
N LEU A 107 6.96 10.56 -3.93
CA LEU A 107 8.29 10.73 -4.52
C LEU A 107 8.31 11.71 -5.69
N LYS A 108 7.29 11.65 -6.58
CA LYS A 108 7.11 12.64 -7.66
C LYS A 108 6.95 14.04 -7.09
N LYS A 109 6.05 14.23 -6.13
CA LYS A 109 5.76 15.51 -5.49
C LYS A 109 7.00 16.06 -4.79
N TYR A 110 7.79 15.20 -4.14
CA TYR A 110 9.02 15.60 -3.46
C TYR A 110 10.09 16.13 -4.42
N ASN A 111 10.01 15.82 -5.73
CA ASN A 111 10.85 16.35 -6.80
C ASN A 111 12.35 15.99 -6.67
N LEU A 112 12.65 14.81 -6.12
CA LEU A 112 14.04 14.37 -5.88
C LEU A 112 14.83 14.10 -7.17
N PHE A 113 14.13 13.61 -8.19
CA PHE A 113 14.67 13.23 -9.50
C PHE A 113 14.07 14.12 -10.59
N LYS A 114 14.87 14.45 -11.60
CA LYS A 114 14.39 15.17 -12.79
C LYS A 114 13.36 14.36 -13.57
N GLN A 115 13.55 13.04 -13.64
CA GLN A 115 12.61 12.12 -14.28
C GLN A 115 12.41 10.86 -13.44
N LEU A 116 11.14 10.48 -13.29
CA LEU A 116 10.74 9.20 -12.70
C LEU A 116 10.08 8.34 -13.76
N THR A 117 10.67 7.18 -14.05
CA THR A 117 10.04 6.13 -14.86
C THR A 117 9.36 5.16 -13.91
N ILE A 118 8.08 4.87 -14.12
CA ILE A 118 7.34 3.90 -13.31
C ILE A 118 7.07 2.65 -14.14
N LYS A 119 7.26 1.48 -13.54
CA LYS A 119 6.88 0.19 -14.12
C LYS A 119 6.17 -0.66 -13.09
N GLU A 120 5.25 -1.48 -13.57
CA GLU A 120 4.66 -2.58 -12.80
C GLU A 120 5.27 -3.91 -13.26
N SER A 121 5.34 -4.88 -12.35
CA SER A 121 5.87 -6.21 -12.64
C SER A 121 5.40 -7.25 -11.64
N GLY A 122 5.13 -8.48 -12.10
CA GLY A 122 4.82 -9.61 -11.21
C GLY A 122 6.00 -10.05 -10.32
N ASN A 123 7.21 -9.59 -10.64
CA ASN A 123 8.42 -9.77 -9.84
C ASN A 123 9.31 -8.51 -9.90
N PRO A 124 9.03 -7.50 -9.04
CA PRO A 124 9.77 -6.24 -9.03
C PRO A 124 11.28 -6.44 -8.81
N GLN A 125 11.67 -7.31 -7.86
CA GLN A 125 13.07 -7.59 -7.54
C GLN A 125 13.83 -8.12 -8.76
N LYS A 126 13.29 -9.12 -9.47
CA LYS A 126 13.93 -9.64 -10.69
C LYS A 126 14.00 -8.58 -11.80
N THR A 127 13.03 -7.68 -11.85
CA THR A 127 12.97 -6.60 -12.86
C THR A 127 13.98 -5.50 -12.59
N ALA A 128 14.34 -5.27 -11.32
CA ALA A 128 15.29 -4.25 -10.89
C ALA A 128 16.76 -4.60 -11.22
N ILE A 129 17.11 -5.88 -11.21
CA ILE A 129 18.49 -6.35 -11.43
C ILE A 129 19.00 -5.89 -12.80
N GLY A 130 20.19 -5.29 -12.81
CA GLY A 130 20.86 -4.82 -14.03
C GLY A 130 20.23 -3.59 -14.68
N LYS A 131 19.34 -2.86 -13.98
CA LYS A 131 18.76 -1.60 -14.50
C LYS A 131 19.58 -0.36 -14.14
N VAL A 132 20.46 -0.46 -13.14
CA VAL A 132 21.18 0.69 -12.59
C VAL A 132 22.20 1.34 -13.55
N ASP A 133 22.56 0.65 -14.63
CA ASP A 133 23.40 1.23 -15.69
C ASP A 133 22.70 2.36 -16.47
N ARG A 134 21.37 2.50 -16.34
CA ARG A 134 20.55 3.47 -17.09
C ARG A 134 19.89 4.53 -16.21
N TYR A 135 20.00 4.41 -14.89
CA TYR A 135 19.32 5.26 -13.93
C TYR A 135 20.27 5.59 -12.79
N ASP A 136 20.15 6.77 -12.20
CA ASP A 136 20.91 7.11 -10.99
C ASP A 136 20.47 6.23 -9.80
N ALA A 137 19.21 5.81 -9.81
CA ALA A 137 18.65 4.87 -8.84
C ALA A 137 17.54 3.99 -9.40
N VAL A 138 17.45 2.77 -8.87
CA VAL A 138 16.33 1.86 -9.06
C VAL A 138 15.69 1.61 -7.71
N ILE A 139 14.47 2.09 -7.55
CA ILE A 139 13.66 1.94 -6.34
C ILE A 139 12.59 0.90 -6.64
N PHE A 140 12.42 -0.09 -5.79
CA PHE A 140 11.39 -1.10 -6.01
C PHE A 140 10.81 -1.61 -4.72
N TYR A 141 9.57 -2.10 -4.79
CA TYR A 141 8.94 -2.75 -3.66
C TYR A 141 9.17 -4.27 -3.75
N LYS A 142 9.96 -4.81 -2.83
CA LYS A 142 10.16 -6.25 -2.67
C LYS A 142 8.84 -6.83 -2.18
N LEU A 143 8.31 -7.81 -2.92
CA LEU A 143 7.10 -8.54 -2.56
C LEU A 143 7.37 -10.04 -2.74
N HIS A 144 7.89 -10.67 -1.68
CA HIS A 144 8.13 -12.11 -1.68
C HIS A 144 6.93 -12.88 -1.14
N ASN A 145 6.45 -12.48 0.05
CA ASN A 145 5.25 -12.99 0.70
C ASN A 145 4.71 -11.94 1.69
N VAL A 146 3.58 -12.23 2.35
CA VAL A 146 2.92 -11.28 3.26
C VAL A 146 3.81 -10.76 4.40
N ASN A 147 4.81 -11.54 4.84
CA ASN A 147 5.70 -11.19 5.94
C ASN A 147 7.07 -10.64 5.49
N ASP A 148 7.34 -10.62 4.18
CA ASP A 148 8.61 -10.17 3.61
C ASP A 148 8.34 -9.20 2.46
N GLN A 149 8.05 -7.96 2.87
CA GLN A 149 7.74 -6.86 1.98
C GLN A 149 8.41 -5.58 2.47
N ASN A 150 9.13 -4.88 1.59
CA ASN A 150 9.75 -3.61 1.91
C ASN A 150 10.18 -2.85 0.65
N TRP A 151 10.37 -1.54 0.79
CA TRP A 151 11.02 -0.74 -0.24
C TRP A 151 12.51 -1.03 -0.26
N GLN A 152 13.09 -1.09 -1.46
CA GLN A 152 14.51 -1.30 -1.67
C GLN A 152 15.07 -0.32 -2.70
N LEU A 153 16.37 -0.05 -2.57
CA LEU A 153 17.15 0.83 -3.42
C LEU A 153 18.35 0.08 -4.02
N ILE A 154 18.61 0.30 -5.30
CA ILE A 154 19.88 -0.03 -5.95
C ILE A 154 20.43 1.26 -6.58
N THR A 155 21.73 1.51 -6.39
CA THR A 155 22.45 2.66 -6.96
C THR A 155 23.67 2.16 -7.73
N GLN A 156 24.31 3.05 -8.51
CA GLN A 156 25.53 2.68 -9.24
C GLN A 156 26.69 2.34 -8.30
N LYS A 157 26.76 2.96 -7.10
CA LYS A 157 27.82 2.64 -6.14
C LYS A 157 27.50 1.38 -5.32
N THR A 158 26.22 1.04 -5.18
CA THR A 158 25.79 -0.19 -4.49
C THR A 158 24.85 -1.00 -5.39
N PRO A 159 25.40 -1.91 -6.22
CA PRO A 159 24.63 -2.71 -7.17
C PRO A 159 23.83 -3.85 -6.49
N HIS A 160 23.83 -3.90 -5.16
CA HIS A 160 23.03 -4.81 -4.35
C HIS A 160 21.87 -4.05 -3.69
N PRO A 161 20.67 -4.66 -3.55
CA PRO A 161 19.54 -4.01 -2.90
C PRO A 161 19.84 -3.61 -1.45
N ILE A 162 19.47 -2.38 -1.10
CA ILE A 162 19.47 -1.86 0.27
C ILE A 162 18.03 -1.61 0.70
N ASP A 163 17.68 -1.98 1.92
CA ASP A 163 16.34 -1.73 2.47
C ASP A 163 16.11 -0.24 2.77
N LEU A 164 14.97 0.27 2.35
CA LEU A 164 14.42 1.58 2.69
C LEU A 164 13.26 1.38 3.67
N LEU A 165 13.60 1.26 4.95
CA LEU A 165 12.62 1.00 6.00
C LEU A 165 11.73 2.21 6.24
N ILE A 166 10.43 1.95 6.46
CA ILE A 166 9.49 2.96 6.93
C ILE A 166 9.66 3.04 8.46
N ASP A 167 9.95 4.24 8.98
CA ASP A 167 10.08 4.45 10.41
C ASP A 167 8.69 4.45 11.09
N GLU A 168 8.31 3.29 11.63
CA GLU A 168 7.04 3.10 12.33
C GLU A 168 6.96 3.88 13.65
N THR A 169 8.08 4.37 14.19
CA THR A 169 8.08 5.25 15.38
C THR A 169 7.57 6.65 15.07
N LYS A 170 7.48 7.04 13.79
CA LYS A 170 6.89 8.31 13.36
C LYS A 170 5.38 8.20 13.23
N GLU A 171 4.69 9.29 13.54
CA GLU A 171 3.25 9.44 13.31
C GLU A 171 2.89 9.15 11.85
N ALA A 172 1.86 8.33 11.63
CA ALA A 172 1.38 7.99 10.30
C ALA A 172 0.92 9.24 9.52
N GLY A 173 0.93 9.16 8.19
CA GLY A 173 0.60 10.30 7.33
C GLY A 173 1.82 11.13 6.93
N ILE A 174 1.70 12.46 6.98
CA ILE A 174 2.72 13.37 6.41
C ILE A 174 4.08 13.26 7.10
N VAL A 175 4.12 13.12 8.43
CA VAL A 175 5.38 13.07 9.20
C VAL A 175 6.22 11.86 8.78
N ARG A 176 5.64 10.66 8.81
CA ARG A 176 6.31 9.42 8.39
C ARG A 176 6.67 9.43 6.91
N THR A 177 5.77 9.92 6.05
CA THR A 177 6.02 9.98 4.60
C THR A 177 7.20 10.88 4.28
N GLN A 178 7.27 12.05 4.89
CA GLN A 178 8.38 12.98 4.68
C GLN A 178 9.69 12.50 5.28
N GLN A 179 9.64 11.73 6.38
CA GLN A 179 10.82 11.05 6.91
C GLN A 179 11.35 10.02 5.92
N TRP A 180 10.51 9.14 5.39
CA TRP A 180 10.92 8.13 4.40
C TRP A 180 11.55 8.77 3.13
N LEU A 181 11.00 9.89 2.66
CA LEU A 181 11.57 10.65 1.53
C LEU A 181 12.97 11.20 1.85
N LYS A 182 13.19 11.71 3.06
CA LYS A 182 14.50 12.18 3.53
C LYS A 182 15.49 11.04 3.72
N ASP A 183 15.03 9.88 4.18
CA ASP A 183 15.85 8.69 4.35
C ASP A 183 16.31 8.15 2.99
N LEU A 184 15.42 8.14 1.99
CA LEU A 184 15.77 7.84 0.60
C LEU A 184 16.85 8.81 0.08
N GLN A 185 16.66 10.12 0.24
CA GLN A 185 17.67 11.11 -0.15
C GLN A 185 19.02 10.86 0.56
N SER A 186 18.99 10.55 1.86
CA SER A 186 20.19 10.27 2.64
C SER A 186 20.90 9.00 2.16
N ALA A 187 20.14 7.95 1.82
CA ALA A 187 20.67 6.71 1.27
C ALA A 187 21.35 6.95 -0.09
N LEU A 188 20.75 7.76 -0.98
CA LEU A 188 21.34 8.11 -2.28
C LEU A 188 22.61 8.94 -2.18
N ASN A 189 22.80 9.71 -1.10
CA ASN A 189 24.06 10.42 -0.86
C ASN A 189 25.16 9.50 -0.36
N LYS A 190 24.79 8.53 0.49
CA LYS A 190 25.72 7.59 1.12
C LYS A 190 26.18 6.49 0.16
N TYR A 191 25.25 5.97 -0.62
CA TYR A 191 25.44 4.83 -1.54
C TYR A 191 25.41 5.28 -2.99
#